data_AF-A0A5J4P699-F1
#
_entry.id   AF-A0A5J4P699-F1
#
_cell.length_a   1.000
_cell.length_b   1.000
_cell.length_c   1.000
_cell.angle_alpha   90.00
_cell.angle_beta   90.00
_cell.angle_gamma   90.00
#
_symmetry.space_group_name_H-M   'P 1'
#
loop_
_entity.id
_entity.type
_entity.pdbx_description
1 polymer ?
#
loop_
_entity_poly.entity_id
_entity_poly.type
_entity_poly.pdbx_seq_one_letter_code
_entity_poly.pdbx_strand_id
1 'polypeptide(L)'
;LLKSLIRIPSFSREEEVVADFLQNYLETEGMTTRRNGNNIWCVSPTFDLQKPTILLNSHIDTVKPVAGWKRDPFTPDEEEGKVYGLGSNDAGGSLVTLLHVFLQLCRIQQTYNLIFLASSEEEISGKGGIESILPVLPPIALAIVGEPTNMQPAIAEKGLAVLDVTATGRAGHAAHNE
;
A
#
# COMPACT_ATOMS: atom_id res chain seq x y z
N LEU A 1 -3.62 9.49 -13.22
CA LEU A 1 -2.96 9.15 -11.95
C LEU A 1 -2.07 7.90 -12.06
N LEU A 2 -2.62 6.70 -12.34
CA LEU A 2 -1.86 5.43 -12.34
C LEU A 2 -0.58 5.46 -13.18
N LYS A 3 -0.66 5.90 -14.44
CA LYS A 3 0.53 6.01 -15.31
C LYS A 3 1.61 6.93 -14.72
N SER A 4 1.23 7.99 -14.00
CA SER A 4 2.22 8.86 -13.34
C SER A 4 2.91 8.16 -12.19
N LEU A 5 2.17 7.35 -11.40
CA LEU A 5 2.74 6.56 -10.31
C LEU A 5 3.73 5.51 -10.84
N ILE A 6 3.35 4.77 -11.88
CA ILE A 6 4.22 3.76 -12.53
C ILE A 6 5.56 4.37 -13.00
N ARG A 7 5.54 5.64 -13.44
CA ARG A 7 6.76 6.34 -13.92
C ARG A 7 7.76 6.66 -12.82
N ILE A 8 7.35 6.61 -11.56
CA ILE A 8 8.18 6.94 -10.41
C ILE A 8 8.56 5.63 -9.74
N PRO A 9 9.83 5.17 -9.84
CA PRO A 9 10.27 4.01 -9.08
C PRO A 9 10.03 4.22 -7.59
N SER A 10 9.37 3.26 -6.95
CA SER A 10 8.98 3.33 -5.54
C SER A 10 9.24 2.00 -4.86
N PHE A 11 10.49 1.54 -4.83
CA PHE A 11 10.81 0.30 -4.13
C PHE A 11 10.58 0.46 -2.64
N SER A 12 10.31 -0.62 -1.91
CA SER A 12 10.16 -0.53 -0.46
C SER A 12 11.36 0.16 0.19
N ARG A 13 11.10 1.18 1.01
CA ARG A 13 12.03 2.15 1.63
C ARG A 13 12.58 3.26 0.71
N GLU A 14 12.18 3.29 -0.55
CA GLU A 14 12.61 4.26 -1.57
C GLU A 14 11.39 4.98 -2.19
N GLU A 15 10.32 5.19 -1.42
CA GLU A 15 9.03 5.70 -1.91
C GLU A 15 8.87 7.23 -1.83
N GLU A 16 9.89 7.96 -1.36
CA GLU A 16 9.81 9.41 -1.07
C GLU A 16 9.25 10.23 -2.24
N VAL A 17 9.72 9.96 -3.46
CA VAL A 17 9.32 10.71 -4.65
C VAL A 17 7.86 10.42 -5.05
N VAL A 18 7.41 9.18 -4.91
CA VAL A 18 6.00 8.83 -5.22
C VAL A 18 5.07 9.36 -4.14
N ALA A 19 5.54 9.37 -2.89
CA ALA A 19 4.84 9.95 -1.75
C ALA A 19 4.65 11.47 -1.91
N ASP A 20 5.71 12.18 -2.29
CA ASP A 20 5.65 13.61 -2.64
C ASP A 20 4.64 13.88 -3.76
N PHE A 21 4.71 13.08 -4.84
CA PHE A 21 3.81 13.22 -5.97
C PHE A 21 2.34 13.02 -5.55
N LEU A 22 2.05 11.97 -4.78
CA LEU A 22 0.68 11.65 -4.35
C LEU A 22 0.14 12.67 -3.35
N GLN A 23 0.97 13.15 -2.43
CA GLN A 23 0.61 14.23 -1.51
C GLN A 23 0.22 15.50 -2.29
N ASN A 24 1.05 15.93 -3.23
CA ASN A 24 0.78 17.09 -4.07
C ASN A 24 -0.50 16.91 -4.91
N TYR A 25 -0.74 15.69 -5.41
CA TYR A 25 -1.96 15.36 -6.14
C TYR A 25 -3.21 15.53 -5.26
N LEU A 26 -3.21 14.97 -4.05
CA LEU A 26 -4.33 15.10 -3.10
C LEU A 26 -4.59 16.55 -2.69
N GLU A 27 -3.53 17.33 -2.46
CA GLU A 27 -3.64 18.76 -2.13
C GLU A 27 -4.22 19.58 -3.30
N THR A 28 -3.87 19.23 -4.54
CA THR A 28 -4.43 19.84 -5.75
C THR A 28 -5.92 19.52 -5.91
N GLU A 29 -6.36 18.34 -5.48
CA GLU A 29 -7.78 17.97 -5.42
C GLU A 29 -8.54 18.64 -4.26
N GLY A 30 -7.87 19.50 -3.48
CA GLY A 30 -8.45 20.27 -2.38
C GLY A 30 -8.55 19.53 -1.05
N MET A 31 -7.86 18.39 -0.92
CA MET A 31 -7.84 17.62 0.33
C MET A 31 -6.72 18.10 1.24
N THR A 32 -6.99 18.18 2.55
CA THR A 32 -5.93 18.30 3.55
C THR A 32 -5.28 16.94 3.77
N THR A 33 -3.98 16.87 3.51
CA THR A 33 -3.17 15.67 3.68
C THR A 33 -2.50 15.66 5.05
N ARG A 34 -2.18 14.48 5.53
CA ARG A 34 -1.25 14.23 6.64
C ARG A 34 -0.24 13.20 6.19
N ARG A 35 0.97 13.27 6.74
CA ARG A 35 2.07 12.40 6.34
C ARG A 35 2.97 12.03 7.52
N ASN A 36 3.46 10.80 7.52
CA ASN A 36 4.51 10.31 8.40
C ASN A 36 5.37 9.30 7.64
N GLY A 37 6.64 9.62 7.44
CA GLY A 37 7.48 8.93 6.45
C GLY A 37 6.86 9.01 5.06
N ASN A 38 6.76 7.87 4.37
CA ASN A 38 6.14 7.78 3.04
C ASN A 38 4.66 7.39 3.07
N ASN A 39 4.04 7.33 4.25
CA ASN A 39 2.61 7.09 4.37
C ASN A 39 1.84 8.42 4.32
N ILE A 40 0.85 8.51 3.44
CA ILE A 40 -0.02 9.70 3.27
C ILE A 40 -1.47 9.33 3.54
N TRP A 41 -2.17 10.15 4.31
CA TRP A 41 -3.60 9.96 4.51
C TRP A 41 -4.41 11.24 4.50
N CYS A 42 -5.68 11.09 4.16
CA CYS A 42 -6.71 12.12 4.21
C CYS A 42 -7.89 11.64 5.03
N VAL A 43 -8.55 12.56 5.71
CA VAL A 43 -9.78 12.31 6.47
C VAL A 43 -10.92 13.03 5.76
N SER A 44 -12.09 12.41 5.66
CA SER A 44 -13.26 13.02 5.03
C SER A 44 -13.62 14.36 5.67
N PRO A 45 -14.13 15.33 4.89
CA PRO A 45 -14.70 16.56 5.45
C PRO A 45 -15.79 16.21 6.46
N THR A 46 -15.99 17.04 7.48
CA THR A 46 -17.05 16.88 8.50
C THR A 46 -16.98 15.57 9.30
N PHE A 47 -15.76 15.16 9.69
CA PHE A 47 -15.54 14.00 10.55
C PHE A 47 -16.31 14.13 11.88
N ASP A 48 -17.05 13.09 12.24
CA ASP A 48 -17.86 13.02 13.46
C ASP A 48 -17.49 11.78 14.27
N LEU A 49 -17.01 11.98 15.50
CA LEU A 49 -16.61 10.89 16.41
C LEU A 49 -17.76 9.96 16.80
N GLN A 50 -19.01 10.36 16.58
CA GLN A 50 -20.18 9.51 16.85
C GLN A 50 -20.52 8.57 15.68
N LYS A 51 -19.90 8.76 14.51
CA LYS A 51 -20.08 7.90 13.33
C LYS A 51 -18.99 6.84 13.24
N PRO A 52 -19.30 5.64 12.69
CA PRO A 52 -18.27 4.66 12.40
C PRO A 52 -17.33 5.18 11.30
N THR A 53 -16.06 4.79 11.35
CA THR A 53 -15.05 5.18 10.34
C THR A 53 -14.68 3.98 9.47
N ILE A 54 -14.70 4.18 8.15
CA ILE A 54 -14.19 3.22 7.18
C ILE A 54 -12.82 3.69 6.67
N LEU A 55 -11.81 2.82 6.77
CA LEU A 55 -10.49 3.02 6.19
C LEU A 55 -10.45 2.42 4.78
N LEU A 56 -10.04 3.22 3.79
CA LEU A 56 -9.70 2.79 2.45
C LEU A 56 -8.18 2.82 2.32
N ASN A 57 -7.55 1.66 2.19
CA ASN A 57 -6.09 1.55 2.20
C ASN A 57 -5.58 0.70 1.03
N SER A 58 -4.42 1.09 0.50
CA SER A 58 -3.58 0.32 -0.41
C SER A 58 -2.15 0.87 -0.32
N HIS A 59 -1.17 0.15 -0.84
CA HIS A 59 0.24 0.52 -0.70
C HIS A 59 0.81 1.19 -1.96
N ILE A 60 1.88 1.97 -1.78
CA ILE A 60 2.56 2.73 -2.85
C ILE A 60 3.93 2.16 -3.21
N ASP A 61 4.47 1.30 -2.36
CA ASP A 61 5.74 0.63 -2.62
C ASP A 61 5.57 -0.50 -3.63
N THR A 62 6.67 -0.90 -4.24
CA THR A 62 6.72 -1.95 -5.24
C THR A 62 7.90 -2.87 -4.96
N VAL A 63 7.78 -4.14 -5.32
CA VAL A 63 8.95 -5.02 -5.46
C VAL A 63 9.95 -4.50 -6.49
N LYS A 64 11.17 -5.04 -6.48
CA LYS A 64 12.16 -4.79 -7.54
C LYS A 64 11.73 -5.48 -8.85
N PRO A 65 11.98 -4.87 -10.02
CA PRO A 65 11.70 -5.50 -11.30
C PRO A 65 12.56 -6.75 -11.48
N VAL A 66 11.94 -7.81 -11.99
CA VAL A 66 12.62 -9.06 -12.34
C VAL A 66 13.29 -8.98 -13.71
N ALA A 67 14.26 -9.84 -14.01
CA ALA A 67 14.94 -9.85 -15.32
C ALA A 67 14.02 -10.18 -16.52
N GLY A 68 12.81 -10.70 -16.29
CA GLY A 68 11.89 -11.18 -17.32
C GLY A 68 11.03 -10.10 -18.00
N TRP A 69 11.20 -8.83 -17.65
CA TRP A 69 10.43 -7.74 -18.25
C TRP A 69 10.74 -7.59 -19.76
N LYS A 70 9.70 -7.61 -20.60
CA LYS A 70 9.80 -7.39 -22.06
C LYS A 70 9.65 -5.92 -22.46
N ARG A 71 9.09 -5.11 -21.55
CA ARG A 71 8.89 -3.67 -21.67
C ARG A 71 9.63 -3.00 -20.52
N ASP A 72 9.93 -1.72 -20.63
CA ASP A 72 10.46 -0.97 -19.49
C ASP A 72 9.39 -0.91 -18.37
N PRO A 73 9.65 -1.42 -17.16
CA PRO A 73 8.69 -1.44 -16.05
C PRO A 73 8.20 -0.05 -15.63
N PHE A 74 8.97 1.00 -15.87
CA PHE A 74 8.65 2.37 -15.45
C PHE A 74 8.15 3.25 -16.60
N THR A 75 8.02 2.69 -17.80
CA THR A 75 7.39 3.37 -18.93
C THR A 75 6.01 2.75 -19.16
N PRO A 76 4.94 3.27 -18.55
CA PRO A 76 3.61 2.69 -18.65
C PRO A 76 3.14 2.68 -20.10
N ASP A 77 2.89 1.49 -20.60
CA ASP A 77 2.42 1.22 -21.95
C ASP A 77 0.96 0.76 -21.90
N GLU A 78 0.18 1.07 -22.93
CA GLU A 78 -1.22 0.65 -23.03
C GLU A 78 -1.46 -0.06 -24.35
N GLU A 79 -1.82 -1.34 -24.26
CA GLU A 79 -2.05 -2.19 -25.43
C GLU A 79 -3.23 -3.13 -25.13
N GLU A 80 -4.16 -3.22 -26.07
CA GLU A 80 -5.35 -4.07 -25.98
C GLU A 80 -6.17 -3.87 -24.69
N GLY A 81 -6.28 -2.62 -24.22
CA GLY A 81 -7.00 -2.28 -22.99
C GLY A 81 -6.30 -2.69 -21.69
N LYS A 82 -5.02 -3.07 -21.76
CA LYS A 82 -4.18 -3.39 -20.60
C LYS A 82 -3.12 -2.30 -20.42
N VAL A 83 -2.94 -1.86 -19.18
CA VAL A 83 -1.83 -0.99 -18.79
C VAL A 83 -0.70 -1.86 -18.24
N TYR A 84 0.48 -1.78 -18.86
CA TYR A 84 1.68 -2.49 -18.43
C TYR A 84 2.58 -1.55 -17.65
N GLY A 85 3.10 -2.00 -16.51
CA GLY A 85 4.04 -1.26 -15.68
C GLY A 85 4.19 -1.91 -14.32
N LEU A 86 5.35 -1.78 -13.69
CA LEU A 86 5.56 -2.26 -12.33
C LEU A 86 4.64 -1.49 -11.39
N GLY A 87 4.00 -2.18 -10.44
CA GLY A 87 3.00 -1.57 -9.58
C GLY A 87 1.63 -1.33 -10.23
N SER A 88 1.43 -1.62 -11.52
CA SER A 88 0.15 -1.35 -12.21
C SER A 88 -1.02 -2.15 -11.63
N ASN A 89 -0.80 -3.43 -11.35
CA ASN A 89 -1.77 -4.33 -10.73
C ASN A 89 -1.65 -4.36 -9.21
N ASP A 90 -0.41 -4.39 -8.71
CA ASP A 90 -0.07 -4.66 -7.31
C ASP A 90 0.75 -3.49 -6.71
N ALA A 91 0.14 -2.56 -5.98
CA ALA A 91 -1.31 -2.37 -5.83
C ALA A 91 -1.83 -1.05 -6.44
N GLY A 92 -1.09 -0.44 -7.36
CA GLY A 92 -1.39 0.88 -7.92
C GLY A 92 -2.80 1.02 -8.54
N GLY A 93 -3.31 -0.01 -9.21
CA GLY A 93 -4.67 -0.03 -9.74
C GLY A 93 -5.74 0.11 -8.65
N SER A 94 -5.56 -0.61 -7.54
CA SER A 94 -6.40 -0.52 -6.35
C SER A 94 -6.28 0.85 -5.69
N LEU A 95 -5.06 1.34 -5.49
CA LEU A 95 -4.76 2.64 -4.88
C LEU A 95 -5.49 3.79 -5.58
N VAL A 96 -5.36 3.91 -6.91
CA VAL A 96 -6.01 5.00 -7.64
C VAL A 96 -7.53 4.87 -7.62
N THR A 97 -8.06 3.65 -7.62
CA THR A 97 -9.50 3.40 -7.57
C THR A 97 -10.07 3.82 -6.22
N LEU A 98 -9.45 3.37 -5.12
CA LEU A 98 -9.86 3.74 -3.77
C LEU A 98 -9.75 5.25 -3.53
N LEU A 99 -8.70 5.90 -4.05
CA LEU A 99 -8.55 7.35 -3.99
C LEU A 99 -9.71 8.07 -4.69
N HIS A 100 -10.03 7.69 -5.93
CA HIS A 100 -11.12 8.33 -6.66
C HIS A 100 -12.49 8.08 -6.01
N VAL A 101 -12.73 6.87 -5.48
CA VAL A 101 -13.93 6.56 -4.68
C VAL A 101 -13.99 7.44 -3.44
N PHE A 102 -12.89 7.58 -2.69
CA PHE A 102 -12.81 8.45 -1.52
C PHE A 102 -13.18 9.90 -1.86
N LEU A 103 -12.59 10.47 -2.91
CA LEU A 103 -12.87 11.85 -3.35
C LEU A 103 -14.34 12.04 -3.74
N GLN A 104 -14.94 11.06 -4.43
CA GLN A 104 -16.35 11.12 -4.80
C GLN A 104 -17.27 11.02 -3.57
N LEU A 105 -17.01 10.07 -2.67
CA LEU A 105 -17.84 9.87 -1.47
C LEU A 105 -17.73 11.04 -0.49
N CYS A 106 -16.61 11.77 -0.46
CA CYS A 106 -16.46 12.99 0.33
C CYS A 106 -17.37 14.14 -0.11
N ARG A 107 -17.93 14.10 -1.33
CA ARG A 107 -18.81 15.14 -1.88
C ARG A 107 -20.29 14.90 -1.58
N ILE A 108 -20.63 13.77 -0.96
CA ILE A 108 -22.00 13.40 -0.62
C ILE A 108 -22.11 13.03 0.85
N GLN A 109 -23.30 13.19 1.42
CA GLN A 109 -23.51 12.90 2.84
C GLN A 109 -23.50 11.39 3.09
N GLN A 110 -22.65 10.96 4.03
CA GLN A 110 -22.53 9.56 4.46
C GLN A 110 -22.95 9.38 5.92
N THR A 111 -23.37 8.17 6.26
CA THR A 111 -23.64 7.73 7.64
C THR A 111 -22.37 7.30 8.39
N TYR A 112 -21.22 7.29 7.71
CA TYR A 112 -19.90 6.93 8.22
C TYR A 112 -18.87 8.01 7.85
N ASN A 113 -17.74 8.02 8.56
CA ASN A 113 -16.55 8.77 8.18
C ASN A 113 -15.70 7.95 7.22
N LEU A 114 -14.87 8.62 6.41
CA LEU A 114 -13.89 7.97 5.56
C LEU A 114 -12.46 8.44 5.90
N ILE A 115 -11.53 7.50 5.83
CA ILE A 115 -10.10 7.77 5.79
C ILE A 115 -9.54 7.10 4.54
N PHE A 116 -8.76 7.82 3.75
CA PHE A 116 -7.93 7.23 2.71
C PHE A 116 -6.48 7.20 3.20
N LEU A 117 -5.82 6.05 3.11
CA LEU A 117 -4.41 5.86 3.46
C LEU A 117 -3.66 5.19 2.33
N ALA A 118 -2.68 5.89 1.78
CA ALA A 118 -1.64 5.33 0.93
C ALA A 118 -0.44 4.95 1.82
N SER A 119 -0.29 3.67 2.13
CA SER A 119 0.78 3.16 2.99
C SER A 119 2.05 2.80 2.21
N SER A 120 3.19 2.73 2.89
CA SER A 120 4.47 2.26 2.33
C SER A 120 4.96 0.98 3.02
N GLU A 121 6.06 0.42 2.51
CA GLU A 121 6.75 -0.77 3.05
C GLU A 121 5.89 -2.04 3.22
N GLU A 122 4.80 -2.22 2.45
CA GLU A 122 3.94 -3.41 2.54
C GLU A 122 4.73 -4.67 2.18
N GLU A 123 5.45 -4.63 1.06
CA GLU A 123 6.10 -5.78 0.42
C GLU A 123 7.22 -6.40 1.28
N ILE A 124 7.65 -5.68 2.32
CA ILE A 124 8.69 -6.10 3.26
C ILE A 124 8.20 -6.15 4.70
N SER A 125 6.90 -5.96 4.94
CA SER A 125 6.28 -5.86 6.28
C SER A 125 7.05 -4.88 7.18
N GLY A 126 7.36 -3.70 6.65
CA GLY A 126 8.25 -2.74 7.29
C GLY A 126 7.59 -1.99 8.44
N LYS A 127 8.36 -1.77 9.51
CA LYS A 127 7.90 -1.04 10.71
C LYS A 127 7.56 0.43 10.43
N GLY A 128 8.09 0.99 9.35
CA GLY A 128 7.80 2.34 8.89
C GLY A 128 6.50 2.43 8.08
N GLY A 129 5.92 1.31 7.69
CA GLY A 129 4.66 1.23 6.95
C GLY A 129 3.43 1.45 7.83
N ILE A 130 2.35 0.75 7.50
CA ILE A 130 1.02 0.91 8.12
C ILE A 130 1.05 0.74 9.64
N GLU A 131 1.92 -0.11 10.19
CA GLU A 131 2.10 -0.32 11.63
C GLU A 131 2.35 1.00 12.38
N SER A 132 3.11 1.92 11.79
CA SER A 132 3.43 3.22 12.38
C SER A 132 2.26 4.21 12.38
N ILE A 133 1.25 3.98 11.52
CA ILE A 133 0.17 4.92 11.26
C ILE A 133 -1.09 4.59 12.04
N LEU A 134 -1.41 3.30 12.22
CA LEU A 134 -2.62 2.90 12.94
C LEU A 134 -2.77 3.55 14.33
N PRO A 135 -1.72 3.70 15.17
CA PRO A 135 -1.84 4.35 16.48
C PRO A 135 -2.19 5.84 16.45
N VAL A 136 -1.96 6.52 15.32
CA VAL A 136 -2.23 7.97 15.17
C VAL A 136 -3.55 8.28 14.45
N LEU A 137 -4.23 7.25 13.93
CA LEU A 137 -5.55 7.37 13.32
C LEU A 137 -6.66 7.34 14.38
N PRO A 138 -7.82 7.98 14.12
CA PRO A 138 -9.01 7.79 14.96
C PRO A 138 -9.52 6.34 14.85
N PRO A 139 -10.43 5.89 15.74
CA PRO A 139 -10.96 4.53 15.72
C PRO A 139 -11.54 4.13 14.36
N ILE A 140 -11.12 2.97 13.86
CA ILE A 140 -11.56 2.39 12.58
C ILE A 140 -12.54 1.25 12.89
N ALA A 141 -13.73 1.31 12.29
CA ALA A 141 -14.76 0.27 12.44
C ALA A 141 -14.62 -0.83 11.37
N LEU A 142 -14.15 -0.46 10.18
CA LEU A 142 -13.94 -1.36 9.05
C LEU A 142 -12.80 -0.83 8.18
N ALA A 143 -11.97 -1.73 7.63
CA ALA A 143 -11.00 -1.39 6.60
C ALA A 143 -11.29 -2.17 5.32
N ILE A 144 -11.08 -1.52 4.18
CA ILE A 144 -11.01 -2.12 2.85
C ILE A 144 -9.56 -1.96 2.40
N VAL A 145 -8.87 -3.09 2.25
CA VAL A 145 -7.50 -3.13 1.71
C VAL A 145 -7.59 -3.50 0.23
N GLY A 146 -7.07 -2.61 -0.60
CA GLY A 146 -7.12 -2.72 -2.05
C GLY A 146 -5.96 -3.55 -2.58
N GLU A 147 -6.23 -4.83 -2.86
CA GLU A 147 -5.31 -5.79 -3.47
C GLU A 147 -5.94 -6.46 -4.71
N PRO A 148 -5.15 -7.05 -5.64
CA PRO A 148 -5.65 -7.62 -6.89
C PRO A 148 -6.42 -8.93 -6.68
N THR A 149 -7.66 -8.80 -6.21
CA THR A 149 -8.57 -9.91 -5.87
C THR A 149 -9.65 -10.15 -6.92
N ASN A 150 -9.56 -9.49 -8.09
CA ASN A 150 -10.63 -9.48 -9.12
C ASN A 150 -12.00 -9.04 -8.55
N MET A 151 -12.00 -8.06 -7.63
CA MET A 151 -13.19 -7.58 -6.93
C MET A 151 -13.94 -8.66 -6.13
N GLN A 152 -13.28 -9.78 -5.81
CA GLN A 152 -13.82 -10.79 -4.92
C GLN A 152 -13.41 -10.47 -3.48
N PRO A 153 -14.35 -10.46 -2.51
CA PRO A 153 -14.00 -10.15 -1.13
C PRO A 153 -13.24 -11.31 -0.48
N ALA A 154 -11.96 -11.09 -0.17
CA ALA A 154 -11.17 -11.97 0.67
C ALA A 154 -11.51 -11.71 2.15
N ILE A 155 -12.42 -12.53 2.71
CA ILE A 155 -12.88 -12.39 4.11
C ILE A 155 -11.99 -13.14 5.12
N ALA A 156 -10.97 -13.85 4.65
CA ALA A 156 -10.00 -14.56 5.46
C ALA A 156 -8.64 -14.57 4.76
N GLU A 157 -7.58 -14.38 5.54
CA GLU A 157 -6.19 -14.37 5.08
C GLU A 157 -5.33 -15.21 6.03
N LYS A 158 -4.32 -15.89 5.50
CA LYS A 158 -3.39 -16.68 6.32
C LYS A 158 -2.30 -15.76 6.87
N GLY A 159 -1.92 -15.93 8.13
CA GLY A 159 -0.72 -15.32 8.67
C GLY A 159 0.57 -15.96 8.14
N LEU A 160 1.69 -15.26 8.30
CA LEU A 160 3.05 -15.72 7.97
C LEU A 160 3.90 -15.75 9.24
N ALA A 161 4.68 -16.82 9.41
CA ALA A 161 5.71 -16.92 10.43
C ALA A 161 6.94 -17.65 9.84
N VAL A 162 8.12 -17.10 10.06
CA VAL A 162 9.40 -17.71 9.69
C VAL A 162 10.13 -18.10 10.97
N LEU A 163 10.61 -19.35 11.04
CA LEU A 163 11.34 -19.87 12.19
C LEU A 163 12.73 -20.33 11.73
N ASP A 164 13.76 -19.61 12.19
CA ASP A 164 15.15 -20.01 12.00
C ASP A 164 15.57 -20.98 13.12
N VAL A 165 15.95 -22.21 12.74
CA VAL A 165 16.36 -23.26 13.68
C VAL A 165 17.83 -23.58 13.48
N THR A 166 18.64 -23.37 14.53
CA THR A 166 20.07 -23.69 14.53
C THR A 166 20.33 -24.85 15.48
N ALA A 167 20.88 -25.95 14.96
CA ALA A 167 21.40 -27.05 15.77
C ALA A 167 22.92 -26.92 15.91
N THR A 168 23.40 -26.84 17.16
CA THR A 168 24.83 -26.69 17.46
C THR A 168 25.39 -28.03 17.92
N GLY A 169 26.34 -28.57 17.17
CA GLY A 169 27.14 -29.74 17.55
C GLY A 169 28.57 -29.37 17.91
N ARG A 170 29.43 -30.39 18.04
CA ARG A 170 30.88 -30.24 18.14
C ARG A 170 31.52 -30.84 16.90
N ALA A 171 32.46 -30.13 16.28
CA ALA A 171 33.25 -30.68 15.18
C ALA A 171 34.19 -31.76 15.71
N GLY A 172 34.36 -32.86 14.97
CA GLY A 172 35.22 -33.98 15.34
C GLY A 172 35.60 -34.82 14.13
N HIS A 173 36.58 -35.70 14.27
CA HIS A 173 36.91 -36.66 13.21
C HIS A 173 35.77 -37.67 13.05
N ALA A 174 35.28 -37.87 11.83
CA ALA A 174 34.15 -38.77 11.56
C ALA A 174 34.40 -40.24 11.99
N ALA A 175 35.66 -40.65 12.16
CA ALA A 175 36.07 -41.98 12.60
C ALA A 175 36.27 -42.10 14.13
N HIS A 176 36.17 -40.99 14.88
CA HIS A 176 36.34 -40.97 16.32
C HIS A 176 35.03 -40.61 17.02
N ASN A 177 34.83 -41.19 18.20
CA ASN A 177 33.73 -40.84 19.09
C ASN A 177 34.24 -39.77 20.07
N GLU A 178 34.29 -38.51 19.62
CA GLU A 178 34.71 -37.33 20.41
C GLU A 178 33.52 -36.51 20.94
#